data_AF-A0A011T538-F1
#
_entry.id   AF-A0A011T538-F1
#
_cell.length_a   1.000
_cell.length_b   1.000
_cell.length_c   1.000
_cell.angle_alpha   90.00
_cell.angle_beta   90.00
_cell.angle_gamma   90.00
#
_symmetry.space_group_name_H-M   'P 1'
#
loop_
_entity.id
_entity.type
_entity.pdbx_description
1 polymer ?
#
loop_
_entity_poly.entity_id
_entity_poly.type
_entity_poly.pdbx_seq_one_letter_code
_entity_poly.pdbx_strand_id
1 'polypeptide(L)'
;MLLGLDGLHVEDVDRRDGLLIVTVSSPAAPTGCPSCGVVATGRGRRRRVLHDVPGVTRVRIVWRQRVWRCDEVGCVRRTFVEQLPGLVARRGSITTRAVGWAIGQLRREHATVHGIARQLGTSWKTVWRAVEPELERLAADESRFENVTTLGVDEHIWHHVDPRKRGPKELTGMVDLSRDADGKTRARLLDLVPGRSGKAYASWLAERGEAFRQNVKVAALDPFAGYKTAIYDKLEDATAVLDAFHVVKLGTAAVDE
;
A
#
# COMPACT_ATOMS: atom_id res chain seq x y z
N MET A 1 -22.35 9.98 12.74
CA MET A 1 -22.21 8.60 12.24
C MET A 1 -21.25 7.85 13.17
N LEU A 2 -21.68 6.81 13.89
CA LEU A 2 -20.95 6.27 15.05
C LEU A 2 -19.70 5.41 14.74
N LEU A 3 -19.50 4.97 13.49
CA LEU A 3 -18.45 3.99 13.13
C LEU A 3 -17.64 4.30 11.84
N GLY A 4 -17.85 5.43 11.18
CA GLY A 4 -17.12 5.71 9.93
C GLY A 4 -17.49 4.78 8.75
N LEU A 5 -18.68 4.15 8.77
CA LEU A 5 -19.14 3.22 7.74
C LEU A 5 -20.20 3.88 6.84
N ASP A 6 -19.76 4.44 5.72
CA ASP A 6 -20.65 5.11 4.77
C ASP A 6 -21.67 4.14 4.16
N GLY A 7 -22.91 4.62 4.00
CA GLY A 7 -24.00 3.84 3.40
C GLY A 7 -24.60 2.74 4.30
N LEU A 8 -24.21 2.68 5.58
CA LEU A 8 -24.71 1.70 6.54
C LEU A 8 -25.23 2.38 7.81
N HIS A 9 -26.25 1.77 8.41
CA HIS A 9 -26.67 2.07 9.78
C HIS A 9 -26.36 0.88 10.69
N VAL A 10 -26.08 1.20 11.96
CA VAL A 10 -25.90 0.20 13.01
C VAL A 10 -27.28 -0.25 13.47
N GLU A 11 -27.50 -1.56 13.46
CA GLU A 11 -28.73 -2.17 13.97
C GLU A 11 -28.55 -2.65 15.42
N ASP A 12 -27.37 -3.18 15.74
CA ASP A 12 -27.08 -3.79 17.04
C ASP A 12 -25.58 -3.77 17.33
N VAL A 13 -25.22 -3.69 18.61
CA VAL A 13 -23.85 -3.69 19.10
C VAL A 13 -23.75 -4.62 20.31
N ASP A 14 -22.95 -5.67 20.16
CA ASP A 14 -22.71 -6.67 21.19
C ASP A 14 -21.22 -6.71 21.57
N ARG A 15 -20.93 -6.87 22.86
CA ARG A 15 -19.57 -6.99 23.40
C ARG A 15 -19.49 -8.24 24.25
N ARG A 16 -18.65 -9.19 23.83
CA ARG A 16 -18.42 -10.45 24.55
C ARG A 16 -17.02 -10.98 24.29
N ASP A 17 -16.40 -11.57 25.31
CA ASP A 17 -15.13 -12.29 25.22
C ASP A 17 -13.99 -11.53 24.50
N GLY A 18 -13.89 -10.21 24.73
CA GLY A 18 -12.89 -9.40 24.04
C GLY A 18 -13.12 -9.32 22.53
N LEU A 19 -14.38 -9.30 22.10
CA LEU A 19 -14.84 -9.06 20.73
C LEU A 19 -15.99 -8.05 20.73
N LEU A 20 -15.86 -6.99 19.94
CA LEU A 20 -16.94 -6.07 19.59
C LEU A 20 -17.59 -6.54 18.29
N ILE A 21 -18.88 -6.89 18.34
CA ILE A 21 -19.67 -7.28 17.20
C ILE A 21 -20.65 -6.17 16.88
N VAL A 22 -20.59 -5.63 15.67
CA VAL A 22 -21.52 -4.61 15.19
C VAL A 22 -22.34 -5.19 14.06
N THR A 23 -23.65 -5.30 14.26
CA THR A 23 -24.56 -5.67 13.17
C THR A 23 -24.96 -4.42 12.41
N VAL A 24 -24.80 -4.44 11.10
CA VAL A 24 -25.07 -3.29 10.22
C VAL A 24 -25.92 -3.70 9.03
N SER A 25 -26.68 -2.75 8.50
CA SER A 25 -27.34 -2.91 7.22
C SER A 25 -27.46 -1.59 6.46
N SER A 26 -27.68 -1.71 5.16
CA SER A 26 -27.97 -0.58 4.28
C SER A 26 -29.45 -0.18 4.34
N PRO A 27 -29.75 1.11 4.13
CA PRO A 27 -31.12 1.56 3.88
C PRO A 27 -31.80 0.79 2.74
N ALA A 28 -33.14 0.80 2.71
CA ALA A 28 -33.87 0.23 1.57
C ALA A 28 -33.79 1.17 0.38
N ALA A 29 -33.41 0.64 -0.79
CA ALA A 29 -33.44 1.34 -2.05
C ALA A 29 -33.77 0.35 -3.18
N PRO A 30 -34.48 0.78 -4.24
CA PRO A 30 -34.62 0.00 -5.46
C PRO A 30 -33.25 -0.40 -6.02
N THR A 31 -33.15 -1.58 -6.60
CA THR A 31 -31.92 -2.09 -7.20
C THR A 31 -32.25 -2.80 -8.50
N GLY A 32 -31.54 -2.43 -9.57
CA GLY A 32 -31.61 -3.13 -10.85
C GLY A 32 -30.77 -4.40 -10.85
N CYS A 33 -31.22 -5.40 -11.60
CA CYS A 33 -30.42 -6.59 -11.89
C CYS A 33 -29.12 -6.17 -12.59
N PRO A 34 -27.93 -6.55 -12.08
CA PRO A 34 -26.66 -6.15 -12.70
C PRO A 34 -26.39 -6.80 -14.07
N SER A 35 -27.30 -7.64 -14.58
CA SER A 35 -27.19 -8.28 -15.89
C SER A 35 -28.19 -7.76 -16.92
N CYS A 36 -29.41 -7.35 -16.53
CA CYS A 36 -30.44 -6.89 -17.46
C CYS A 36 -31.13 -5.57 -17.07
N GLY A 37 -30.76 -4.94 -15.95
CA GLY A 37 -31.31 -3.66 -15.50
C GLY A 37 -32.69 -3.71 -14.84
N VAL A 38 -33.48 -4.76 -15.07
CA VAL A 38 -34.83 -4.93 -14.48
C VAL A 38 -34.77 -4.80 -12.96
N VAL A 39 -35.71 -4.04 -12.39
CA VAL A 39 -35.83 -3.83 -10.94
C VAL A 39 -36.02 -5.19 -10.26
N ALA A 40 -35.15 -5.49 -9.30
CA ALA A 40 -35.12 -6.77 -8.63
C ALA A 40 -36.00 -6.78 -7.37
N THR A 41 -36.59 -7.94 -7.09
CA THR A 41 -37.41 -8.17 -5.90
C THR A 41 -36.56 -8.61 -4.72
N GLY A 42 -36.81 -8.03 -3.54
CA GLY A 42 -36.11 -8.37 -2.30
C GLY A 42 -36.47 -9.77 -1.79
N ARG A 43 -35.46 -10.60 -1.52
CA ARG A 43 -35.60 -11.97 -1.00
C ARG A 43 -35.06 -12.13 0.44
N GLY A 44 -35.07 -11.04 1.21
CA GLY A 44 -34.53 -10.99 2.56
C GLY A 44 -33.06 -10.61 2.64
N ARG A 45 -32.40 -11.00 3.73
CA ARG A 45 -31.00 -10.65 4.03
C ARG A 45 -30.23 -11.89 4.49
N ARG A 46 -28.93 -11.94 4.15
CA ARG A 46 -27.99 -12.92 4.73
C ARG A 46 -26.94 -12.22 5.56
N ARG A 47 -26.40 -12.90 6.57
CA ARG A 47 -25.31 -12.36 7.40
C ARG A 47 -23.97 -12.64 6.72
N ARG A 48 -23.10 -11.64 6.66
CA ARG A 48 -21.70 -11.77 6.25
C ARG A 48 -20.83 -11.15 7.35
N VAL A 49 -19.92 -11.94 7.88
CA VAL A 49 -18.99 -11.51 8.93
C VAL A 49 -17.74 -10.95 8.29
N LEU A 50 -17.35 -9.75 8.71
CA LEU A 50 -16.17 -9.03 8.24
C LEU A 50 -15.24 -8.72 9.42
N HIS A 51 -13.94 -8.77 9.17
CA HIS A 51 -12.87 -8.35 10.05
C HIS A 51 -12.65 -6.85 9.84
N ASP A 52 -12.62 -6.09 10.93
CA ASP A 52 -12.56 -4.64 10.87
C ASP A 52 -11.45 -4.09 11.78
N VAL A 53 -11.21 -2.78 11.68
CA VAL A 53 -10.13 -2.08 12.41
C VAL A 53 -10.26 -2.37 13.91
N PRO A 54 -9.25 -2.98 14.55
CA PRO A 54 -9.28 -3.26 15.97
C PRO A 54 -9.15 -1.96 16.76
N GLY A 55 -9.84 -1.88 17.90
CA GLY A 55 -9.60 -0.87 18.92
C GLY A 55 -8.83 -1.49 20.09
N VAL A 56 -9.28 -1.21 21.32
CA VAL A 56 -8.86 -1.98 22.52
C VAL A 56 -9.16 -3.47 22.36
N THR A 57 -10.17 -3.80 21.55
CA THR A 57 -10.66 -5.15 21.31
C THR A 57 -10.80 -5.43 19.81
N ARG A 58 -10.89 -6.71 19.44
CA ARG A 58 -11.13 -7.09 18.05
C ARG A 58 -12.54 -6.64 17.63
N VAL A 59 -12.69 -6.25 16.36
CA VAL A 59 -13.98 -5.81 15.81
C VAL A 59 -14.45 -6.75 14.71
N ARG A 60 -15.74 -7.10 14.74
CA ARG A 60 -16.44 -7.83 13.68
C ARG A 60 -17.64 -7.05 13.22
N ILE A 61 -17.74 -6.83 11.92
CA ILE A 61 -18.95 -6.29 11.31
C ILE A 61 -19.79 -7.46 10.80
N VAL A 62 -21.00 -7.59 11.30
CA VAL A 62 -22.00 -8.52 10.82
C VAL A 62 -22.90 -7.77 9.85
N TRP A 63 -22.52 -7.78 8.58
CA TRP A 63 -23.30 -7.13 7.54
C TRP A 63 -24.49 -7.98 7.14
N ARG A 64 -25.71 -7.48 7.39
CA ARG A 64 -26.95 -8.09 6.91
C ARG A 64 -27.22 -7.65 5.47
N GLN A 65 -26.40 -8.15 4.55
CA GLN A 65 -26.49 -7.85 3.12
C GLN A 65 -27.80 -8.35 2.50
N ARG A 66 -28.42 -7.53 1.64
CA ARG A 66 -29.66 -7.91 0.94
C ARG A 66 -29.41 -9.02 -0.08
N VAL A 67 -30.42 -9.86 -0.24
CA VAL A 67 -30.51 -10.87 -1.31
C VAL A 67 -31.62 -10.43 -2.24
N TRP A 68 -31.34 -10.41 -3.54
CA TRP A 68 -32.23 -9.95 -4.59
C TRP A 68 -32.52 -11.07 -5.58
N ARG A 69 -33.70 -11.05 -6.18
CA ARG A 69 -34.11 -11.90 -7.29
C ARG A 69 -34.44 -11.04 -8.50
N CYS A 70 -33.89 -11.40 -9.66
CA CYS A 70 -34.32 -10.87 -10.94
C CYS A 70 -35.53 -11.69 -11.42
N ASP A 71 -36.64 -11.02 -11.71
CA ASP A 71 -37.88 -11.68 -12.16
C ASP A 71 -38.00 -11.78 -13.68
N GLU A 72 -37.01 -11.27 -14.42
CA GLU A 72 -36.90 -11.46 -15.87
C GLU A 72 -36.64 -12.94 -16.20
N VAL A 73 -37.59 -13.56 -16.92
CA VAL A 73 -37.64 -15.00 -17.20
C VAL A 73 -36.38 -15.49 -17.95
N GLY A 74 -35.82 -14.66 -18.83
CA GLY A 74 -34.61 -14.98 -19.59
C GLY A 74 -33.29 -14.64 -18.88
N CYS A 75 -33.31 -14.03 -17.71
CA CYS A 75 -32.09 -13.49 -17.10
C CYS A 75 -31.23 -14.58 -16.43
N VAL A 76 -29.99 -14.74 -16.89
CA VAL A 76 -29.01 -15.69 -16.32
C VAL A 76 -28.65 -15.40 -14.86
N ARG A 77 -28.83 -14.16 -14.38
CA ARG A 77 -28.41 -13.77 -13.03
C ARG A 77 -29.25 -14.44 -11.94
N ARG A 78 -30.57 -14.55 -12.15
CA ARG A 78 -31.59 -15.09 -11.22
C ARG A 78 -31.56 -14.53 -9.79
N THR A 79 -30.55 -14.84 -8.99
CA THR A 79 -30.37 -14.34 -7.63
C THR A 79 -29.01 -13.69 -7.48
N PHE A 80 -28.96 -12.54 -6.80
CA PHE A 80 -27.71 -11.86 -6.51
C PHE A 80 -27.76 -11.23 -5.12
N VAL A 81 -26.59 -10.84 -4.64
CA VAL A 81 -26.45 -10.22 -3.32
C VAL A 81 -25.94 -8.81 -3.49
N GLU A 82 -26.42 -7.96 -2.59
CA GLU A 82 -25.95 -6.60 -2.44
C GLU A 82 -24.42 -6.50 -2.44
N GLN A 83 -23.90 -5.51 -3.15
CA GLN A 83 -22.49 -5.15 -3.17
C GLN A 83 -22.34 -3.75 -2.61
N LEU A 84 -21.39 -3.57 -1.70
CA LEU A 84 -21.01 -2.28 -1.17
C LEU A 84 -19.48 -2.18 -1.21
N PRO A 85 -18.88 -1.79 -2.36
CA PRO A 85 -17.42 -1.79 -2.53
C PRO A 85 -16.68 -0.91 -1.53
N GLY A 86 -17.30 0.18 -1.06
CA GLY A 86 -16.75 1.02 0.00
C GLY A 86 -16.62 0.31 1.35
N LEU A 87 -17.42 -0.73 1.61
CA LEU A 87 -17.34 -1.54 2.83
C LEU A 87 -16.33 -2.69 2.69
N VAL A 88 -16.44 -3.49 1.63
CA VAL A 88 -15.62 -4.69 1.44
C VAL A 88 -15.62 -5.15 -0.02
N ALA A 89 -14.49 -5.69 -0.49
CA ALA A 89 -14.40 -6.35 -1.79
C ALA A 89 -15.42 -7.51 -1.93
N ARG A 90 -15.92 -7.77 -3.14
CA ARG A 90 -17.00 -8.74 -3.43
C ARG A 90 -16.85 -10.10 -2.74
N ARG A 91 -15.64 -10.65 -2.70
CA ARG A 91 -15.30 -11.95 -2.07
C ARG A 91 -14.39 -11.82 -0.85
N GLY A 92 -14.10 -10.60 -0.41
CA GLY A 92 -13.23 -10.32 0.73
C GLY A 92 -13.90 -10.60 2.08
N SER A 93 -13.14 -10.59 3.15
CA SER A 93 -13.69 -10.61 4.51
C SER A 93 -13.08 -9.53 5.40
N ILE A 94 -12.20 -8.68 4.88
CA ILE A 94 -11.60 -7.56 5.60
C ILE A 94 -12.24 -6.29 5.04
N THR A 95 -12.71 -5.39 5.91
CA THR A 95 -13.30 -4.12 5.46
C THR A 95 -12.27 -3.26 4.74
N THR A 96 -12.71 -2.43 3.80
CA THR A 96 -11.83 -1.52 3.04
C THR A 96 -11.01 -0.62 3.98
N ARG A 97 -11.65 -0.09 5.03
CA ARG A 97 -10.95 0.70 6.06
C ARG A 97 -9.92 -0.11 6.86
N ALA A 98 -10.16 -1.39 7.12
CA ALA A 98 -9.20 -2.26 7.79
C ALA A 98 -8.01 -2.63 6.90
N VAL A 99 -8.19 -2.70 5.58
CA VAL A 99 -7.07 -2.80 4.62
C VAL A 99 -6.20 -1.54 4.70
N GLY A 100 -6.81 -0.35 4.65
CA GLY A 100 -6.08 0.91 4.80
C GLY A 100 -5.34 1.02 6.14
N TRP A 101 -5.98 0.62 7.24
CA TRP A 101 -5.33 0.52 8.54
C TRP A 101 -4.14 -0.44 8.53
N ALA A 102 -4.29 -1.65 7.97
CA ALA A 102 -3.23 -2.64 7.89
C ALA A 102 -2.02 -2.11 7.11
N ILE A 103 -2.24 -1.43 5.98
CA ILE A 103 -1.17 -0.76 5.22
C ILE A 103 -0.49 0.31 6.07
N GLY A 104 -1.28 1.10 6.84
CA GLY A 104 -0.75 2.07 7.79
C GLY A 104 0.16 1.44 8.85
N GLN A 105 -0.22 0.27 9.38
CA GLN A 105 0.59 -0.48 10.36
C GLN A 105 1.90 -1.00 9.75
N LEU A 106 1.85 -1.52 8.51
CA LEU A 106 3.04 -1.94 7.79
C LEU A 106 4.02 -0.77 7.58
N ARG A 107 3.49 0.40 7.20
CA ARG A 107 4.29 1.58 6.83
C ARG A 107 4.91 2.32 8.02
N ARG A 108 4.21 2.40 9.15
CA ARG A 108 4.57 3.30 10.27
C ARG A 108 4.99 2.57 11.54
N GLU A 109 4.46 1.38 11.77
CA GLU A 109 4.65 0.65 13.04
C GLU A 109 5.59 -0.55 12.87
N HIS A 110 6.18 -0.73 11.68
CA HIS A 110 6.96 -1.91 11.31
C HIS A 110 6.24 -3.24 11.63
N ALA A 111 4.91 -3.24 11.57
CA ALA A 111 4.12 -4.41 11.90
C ALA A 111 4.38 -5.54 10.90
N THR A 112 4.27 -6.78 11.35
CA THR A 112 4.29 -7.93 10.44
C THR A 112 2.88 -8.28 9.98
N VAL A 113 2.73 -8.82 8.77
CA VAL A 113 1.44 -9.33 8.27
C VAL A 113 0.86 -10.39 9.22
N HIS A 114 1.71 -11.18 9.88
CA HIS A 114 1.27 -12.14 10.89
C HIS A 114 0.72 -11.45 12.16
N GLY A 115 1.39 -10.40 12.63
CA GLY A 115 0.91 -9.56 13.73
C GLY A 115 -0.43 -8.91 13.41
N ILE A 116 -0.58 -8.37 12.21
CA ILE A 116 -1.83 -7.79 11.70
C ILE A 116 -2.94 -8.85 11.65
N ALA A 117 -2.64 -10.05 11.13
CA ALA A 117 -3.59 -11.15 11.07
C ALA A 117 -4.10 -11.55 12.47
N ARG A 118 -3.22 -11.59 13.47
CA ARG A 118 -3.59 -11.83 14.87
C ARG A 118 -4.50 -10.73 15.42
N GLN A 119 -4.19 -9.46 15.16
CA GLN A 119 -5.01 -8.33 15.61
C GLN A 119 -6.40 -8.34 14.95
N LEU A 120 -6.47 -8.61 13.65
CA LEU A 120 -7.74 -8.77 12.92
C LEU A 120 -8.45 -10.08 13.25
N GLY A 121 -7.77 -11.05 13.88
CA GLY A 121 -8.28 -12.38 14.17
C GLY A 121 -8.64 -13.18 12.90
N THR A 122 -7.76 -13.16 11.91
CA THR A 122 -7.90 -13.91 10.66
C THR A 122 -6.57 -14.56 10.26
N SER A 123 -6.52 -15.25 9.12
CA SER A 123 -5.29 -15.88 8.65
C SER A 123 -4.35 -14.89 7.96
N TRP A 124 -3.05 -15.17 8.00
CA TRP A 124 -2.04 -14.42 7.24
C TRP A 124 -2.43 -14.28 5.76
N LYS A 125 -2.87 -15.38 5.13
CA LYS A 125 -3.26 -15.42 3.70
C LYS A 125 -4.48 -14.56 3.40
N THR A 126 -5.40 -14.42 4.36
CA THR A 126 -6.57 -13.54 4.23
C THR A 126 -6.15 -12.07 4.22
N VAL A 127 -5.24 -11.69 5.13
CA VAL A 127 -4.70 -10.33 5.17
C VAL A 127 -3.91 -10.03 3.90
N TRP A 128 -2.97 -10.91 3.54
CA TRP A 128 -2.09 -10.69 2.39
C TRP A 128 -2.89 -10.51 1.10
N ARG A 129 -3.87 -11.37 0.83
CA ARG A 129 -4.74 -11.25 -0.36
C ARG A 129 -5.52 -9.93 -0.44
N ALA A 130 -5.80 -9.30 0.71
CA ALA A 130 -6.49 -8.02 0.75
C ALA A 130 -5.53 -6.83 0.63
N VAL A 131 -4.31 -6.96 1.12
CA VAL A 131 -3.31 -5.89 1.21
C VAL A 131 -2.42 -5.82 -0.03
N GLU A 132 -1.95 -6.96 -0.53
CA GLU A 132 -0.99 -7.06 -1.66
C GLU A 132 -1.45 -6.28 -2.90
N PRO A 133 -2.70 -6.43 -3.41
CA PRO A 133 -3.12 -5.70 -4.60
C PRO A 133 -3.12 -4.18 -4.40
N GLU A 134 -3.39 -3.71 -3.18
CA GLU A 134 -3.38 -2.28 -2.88
C GLU A 134 -1.94 -1.76 -2.72
N LEU A 135 -1.02 -2.57 -2.19
CA LEU A 135 0.41 -2.22 -2.19
C LEU A 135 0.97 -2.17 -3.62
N GLU A 136 0.60 -3.12 -4.49
CA GLU A 136 0.96 -3.11 -5.91
C GLU A 136 0.42 -1.86 -6.61
N ARG A 137 -0.86 -1.51 -6.38
CA ARG A 137 -1.46 -0.28 -6.91
C ARG A 137 -0.72 0.98 -6.44
N LEU A 138 -0.36 1.04 -5.16
CA LEU A 138 0.37 2.18 -4.59
C LEU A 138 1.82 2.24 -5.08
N ALA A 139 2.47 1.10 -5.35
CA ALA A 139 3.80 1.05 -5.94
C ALA A 139 3.80 1.40 -7.44
N ALA A 140 2.69 1.14 -8.14
CA ALA A 140 2.51 1.54 -9.54
C ALA A 140 2.21 3.04 -9.72
N ASP A 141 1.92 3.77 -8.63
CA ASP A 141 1.60 5.19 -8.69
C ASP A 141 2.86 6.04 -8.97
N GLU A 142 2.99 6.52 -10.21
CA GLU A 142 4.13 7.32 -10.65
C GLU A 142 4.13 8.76 -10.12
N SER A 143 3.03 9.25 -9.52
CA SER A 143 3.00 10.59 -8.91
C SER A 143 4.04 10.75 -7.80
N ARG A 144 4.56 9.63 -7.27
CA ARG A 144 5.70 9.64 -6.33
C ARG A 144 6.95 10.33 -6.87
N PHE A 145 7.13 10.38 -8.20
CA PHE A 145 8.27 11.01 -8.84
C PHE A 145 8.09 12.50 -9.13
N GLU A 146 6.90 13.04 -8.90
CA GLU A 146 6.62 14.45 -9.15
C GLU A 146 7.38 15.37 -8.19
N ASN A 147 7.88 16.49 -8.73
CA ASN A 147 8.55 17.54 -7.97
C ASN A 147 9.79 17.08 -7.18
N VAL A 148 10.48 16.04 -7.66
CA VAL A 148 11.77 15.59 -7.11
C VAL A 148 12.90 16.45 -7.68
N THR A 149 13.53 17.23 -6.81
CA THR A 149 14.65 18.14 -7.11
C THR A 149 15.96 17.71 -6.46
N THR A 150 15.92 16.87 -5.42
CA THR A 150 17.10 16.32 -4.75
C THR A 150 16.92 14.82 -4.61
N LEU A 151 17.84 14.05 -5.21
CA LEU A 151 17.78 12.60 -5.26
C LEU A 151 18.90 12.01 -4.41
N GLY A 152 18.57 11.06 -3.55
CA GLY A 152 19.53 10.20 -2.86
C GLY A 152 19.56 8.82 -3.50
N VAL A 153 20.73 8.20 -3.54
CA VAL A 153 20.90 6.79 -3.92
C VAL A 153 21.68 6.06 -2.82
N ASP A 154 21.20 4.88 -2.44
CA ASP A 154 21.83 4.04 -1.42
C ASP A 154 21.73 2.54 -1.76
N GLU A 155 22.66 1.74 -1.26
CA GLU A 155 22.66 0.28 -1.39
C GLU A 155 22.00 -0.37 -0.17
N HIS A 156 21.11 -1.32 -0.41
CA HIS A 156 20.52 -2.13 0.66
C HIS A 156 20.69 -3.63 0.41
N ILE A 157 21.25 -4.33 1.40
CA ILE A 157 21.27 -5.80 1.43
C ILE A 157 20.00 -6.31 2.10
N TRP A 158 19.07 -6.79 1.29
CA TRP A 158 17.76 -7.28 1.73
C TRP A 158 17.83 -8.60 2.51
N HIS A 159 18.74 -9.50 2.14
CA HIS A 159 18.95 -10.75 2.87
C HIS A 159 20.34 -11.35 2.66
N HIS A 160 20.81 -12.14 3.63
CA HIS A 160 22.08 -12.88 3.52
C HIS A 160 21.93 -14.31 2.98
N VAL A 161 20.74 -14.70 2.53
CA VAL A 161 20.48 -16.03 1.94
C VAL A 161 21.03 -16.13 0.51
N ASP A 162 21.40 -17.34 0.10
CA ASP A 162 21.82 -17.66 -1.27
C ASP A 162 20.84 -17.07 -2.32
N PRO A 163 21.30 -16.16 -3.20
CA PRO A 163 20.47 -15.55 -4.21
C PRO A 163 19.81 -16.55 -5.17
N ARG A 164 20.43 -17.71 -5.41
CA ARG A 164 19.83 -18.77 -6.25
C ARG A 164 18.57 -19.37 -5.63
N LYS A 165 18.41 -19.25 -4.32
CA LYS A 165 17.27 -19.78 -3.56
C LYS A 165 16.22 -18.71 -3.27
N ARG A 166 16.65 -17.49 -2.98
CA ARG A 166 15.77 -16.42 -2.44
C ARG A 166 15.64 -15.19 -3.34
N GLY A 167 16.38 -15.14 -4.44
CA GLY A 167 16.37 -14.03 -5.40
C GLY A 167 17.44 -12.97 -5.11
N PRO A 168 17.38 -11.82 -5.80
CA PRO A 168 18.33 -10.74 -5.63
C PRO A 168 18.40 -10.29 -4.16
N LYS A 169 19.63 -10.20 -3.64
CA LYS A 169 19.86 -9.75 -2.26
C LYS A 169 20.26 -8.28 -2.16
N GLU A 170 20.74 -7.70 -3.25
CA GLU A 170 21.28 -6.33 -3.30
C GLU A 170 20.24 -5.48 -4.03
N LEU A 171 19.85 -4.37 -3.43
CA LEU A 171 18.88 -3.43 -3.98
C LEU A 171 19.52 -2.04 -4.00
N THR A 172 19.28 -1.28 -5.07
CA THR A 172 19.57 0.15 -5.11
C THR A 172 18.28 0.89 -4.75
N GLY A 173 18.31 1.65 -3.67
CA GLY A 173 17.22 2.49 -3.21
C GLY A 173 17.37 3.91 -3.74
N MET A 174 16.27 4.44 -4.28
CA MET A 174 16.18 5.84 -4.70
C MET A 174 15.31 6.58 -3.70
N VAL A 175 15.80 7.70 -3.18
CA VAL A 175 15.15 8.45 -2.10
C VAL A 175 14.97 9.91 -2.51
N ASP A 176 13.78 10.44 -2.30
CA ASP A 176 13.46 11.86 -2.44
C ASP A 176 13.98 12.59 -1.20
N LEU A 177 15.02 13.40 -1.43
CA LEU A 177 15.65 14.26 -0.44
C LEU A 177 15.28 15.73 -0.66
N SER A 178 14.30 16.02 -1.52
CA SER A 178 13.82 17.39 -1.72
C SER A 178 13.31 17.98 -0.42
N ARG A 179 13.52 19.29 -0.28
CA ARG A 179 13.01 20.08 0.84
C ARG A 179 11.67 20.69 0.46
N ASP A 180 10.76 20.78 1.43
CA ASP A 180 9.55 21.60 1.29
C ASP A 180 9.86 23.09 1.47
N ALA A 181 8.81 23.93 1.42
CA ALA A 181 8.94 25.38 1.53
C ALA A 181 9.53 25.85 2.87
N ASP A 182 9.39 25.03 3.93
CA ASP A 182 9.94 25.28 5.26
C ASP A 182 11.37 24.72 5.42
N GLY A 183 11.95 24.18 4.35
CA GLY A 183 13.29 23.60 4.34
C GLY A 183 13.38 22.18 4.89
N LYS A 184 12.25 21.53 5.23
CA LYS A 184 12.23 20.18 5.79
C LYS A 184 12.38 19.14 4.68
N THR A 185 13.32 18.21 4.87
CA THR A 185 13.55 17.10 3.93
C THR A 185 12.37 16.14 3.92
N ARG A 186 11.87 15.79 2.73
CA ARG A 186 10.79 14.81 2.55
C ARG A 186 11.17 13.41 3.01
N ALA A 187 12.42 13.00 2.75
CA ALA A 187 13.00 11.71 3.15
C ALA A 187 12.09 10.52 2.79
N ARG A 188 11.69 10.44 1.51
CA ARG A 188 10.69 9.48 1.03
C ARG A 188 11.33 8.49 0.06
N LEU A 189 11.18 7.20 0.31
CA LEU A 189 11.58 6.16 -0.65
C LEU A 189 10.77 6.31 -1.94
N LEU A 190 11.46 6.45 -3.07
CA LEU A 190 10.89 6.52 -4.41
C LEU A 190 10.81 5.14 -5.04
N ASP A 191 11.87 4.34 -4.93
CA ASP A 191 11.90 3.02 -5.54
C ASP A 191 13.01 2.13 -4.97
N LEU A 192 12.90 0.83 -5.21
CA LEU A 192 13.91 -0.19 -4.92
C LEU A 192 14.10 -1.07 -6.15
N VAL A 193 15.25 -0.94 -6.81
CA VAL A 193 15.57 -1.74 -7.99
C VAL A 193 16.61 -2.82 -7.67
N PRO A 194 16.45 -4.06 -8.18
CA PRO A 194 17.45 -5.10 -7.98
C PRO A 194 18.83 -4.75 -8.55
N GLY A 195 19.87 -5.09 -7.80
CA GLY A 195 21.26 -4.84 -8.12
C GLY A 195 21.83 -3.60 -7.41
N ARG A 196 23.16 -3.48 -7.45
CA ARG A 196 23.93 -2.38 -6.83
C ARG A 196 24.89 -1.70 -7.81
N SER A 197 24.61 -1.82 -9.10
CA SER A 197 25.50 -1.31 -10.15
C SER A 197 25.08 0.09 -10.58
N GLY A 198 26.06 0.91 -10.98
CA GLY A 198 25.79 2.19 -11.64
C GLY A 198 24.88 2.04 -12.87
N LYS A 199 24.93 0.88 -13.55
CA LYS A 199 24.02 0.54 -14.66
C LYS A 199 22.56 0.44 -14.20
N ALA A 200 22.28 -0.19 -13.06
CA ALA A 200 20.91 -0.29 -12.53
C ALA A 200 20.33 1.10 -12.26
N TYR A 201 21.13 1.98 -11.65
CA TYR A 201 20.74 3.36 -11.40
C TYR A 201 20.57 4.18 -12.70
N ALA A 202 21.50 4.04 -13.66
CA ALA A 202 21.41 4.73 -14.95
C ALA A 202 20.20 4.29 -15.78
N SER A 203 19.87 2.99 -15.78
CA SER A 203 18.68 2.46 -16.42
C SER A 203 17.41 3.01 -15.77
N TRP A 204 17.34 3.00 -14.43
CA TRP A 204 16.21 3.57 -13.71
C TRP A 204 16.01 5.06 -14.03
N LEU A 205 17.09 5.86 -14.03
CA LEU A 205 17.03 7.28 -14.41
C LEU A 205 16.50 7.47 -15.85
N ALA A 206 16.93 6.64 -16.79
CA ALA A 206 16.48 6.72 -18.18
C ALA A 206 14.97 6.46 -18.32
N GLU A 207 14.45 5.48 -17.57
CA GLU A 207 13.03 5.14 -17.57
C GLU A 207 12.12 6.26 -17.04
N ARG A 208 12.65 7.19 -16.23
CA ARG A 208 11.87 8.34 -15.72
C ARG A 208 11.69 9.46 -16.74
N GLY A 209 12.39 9.40 -17.87
CA GLY A 209 12.28 10.40 -18.92
C GLY A 209 13.08 11.67 -18.65
N GLU A 210 13.09 12.57 -19.65
CA GLU A 210 13.90 13.78 -19.64
C GLU A 210 13.40 14.84 -18.63
N ALA A 211 12.09 15.04 -18.55
CA ALA A 211 11.50 16.03 -17.65
C ALA A 211 11.86 15.77 -16.18
N PHE A 212 11.84 14.50 -15.74
CA PHE A 212 12.27 14.12 -14.40
C PHE A 212 13.76 14.44 -14.20
N ARG A 213 14.62 14.02 -15.12
CA ARG A 213 16.07 14.20 -15.02
C ARG A 213 16.47 15.68 -14.98
N GLN A 214 15.84 16.52 -15.80
CA GLN A 214 16.07 17.97 -15.79
C GLN A 214 15.57 18.64 -14.51
N ASN A 215 14.58 18.06 -13.83
CA ASN A 215 14.07 18.60 -12.58
C ASN A 215 15.00 18.32 -11.39
N VAL A 216 15.78 17.23 -11.43
CA VAL A 216 16.77 16.91 -10.40
C VAL A 216 17.95 17.90 -10.47
N LYS A 217 18.18 18.64 -9.39
CA LYS A 217 19.24 19.66 -9.28
C LYS A 217 20.42 19.20 -8.43
N VAL A 218 20.17 18.27 -7.51
CA VAL A 218 21.19 17.72 -6.60
C VAL A 218 21.03 16.20 -6.54
N ALA A 219 22.15 15.49 -6.63
CA ALA A 219 22.19 14.04 -6.46
C ALA A 219 23.19 13.68 -5.35
N ALA A 220 22.69 13.18 -4.23
CA ALA A 220 23.48 12.67 -3.11
C ALA A 220 23.80 11.19 -3.32
N LEU A 221 25.06 10.81 -3.12
CA LEU A 221 25.54 9.45 -3.34
C LEU A 221 26.51 8.99 -2.24
N ASP A 222 26.55 7.68 -2.02
CA ASP A 222 27.68 7.00 -1.39
C ASP A 222 28.95 7.18 -2.27
N PRO A 223 30.16 7.36 -1.71
CA PRO A 223 31.45 7.38 -2.41
C PRO A 223 31.78 6.20 -3.36
N PHE A 224 30.83 5.34 -3.68
CA PHE A 224 30.96 4.33 -4.72
C PHE A 224 31.12 4.94 -6.12
N ALA A 225 32.24 4.63 -6.78
CA ALA A 225 32.61 5.20 -8.08
C ALA A 225 31.56 4.99 -9.20
N GLY A 226 30.80 3.89 -9.15
CA GLY A 226 29.80 3.58 -10.19
C GLY A 226 28.61 4.54 -10.22
N TYR A 227 28.21 5.13 -9.09
CA TYR A 227 27.10 6.09 -9.06
C TYR A 227 27.51 7.45 -9.62
N LYS A 228 28.76 7.87 -9.37
CA LYS A 228 29.31 9.12 -9.88
C LYS A 228 29.24 9.20 -11.41
N THR A 229 29.65 8.15 -12.12
CA THR A 229 29.55 8.09 -13.59
C THR A 229 28.10 8.18 -14.07
N ALA A 230 27.18 7.44 -13.46
CA ALA A 230 25.78 7.45 -13.85
C ALA A 230 25.12 8.84 -13.69
N ILE A 231 25.51 9.60 -12.66
CA ILE A 231 25.03 10.98 -12.46
C ILE A 231 25.55 11.89 -13.58
N TYR A 232 26.86 11.88 -13.86
CA TYR A 232 27.41 12.70 -14.94
C TYR A 232 26.81 12.36 -16.31
N ASP A 233 26.55 11.09 -16.58
CA ASP A 233 26.02 10.64 -17.87
C ASP A 233 24.52 10.95 -18.06
N LYS A 234 23.74 11.05 -16.97
CA LYS A 234 22.26 11.10 -17.03
C LYS A 234 21.64 12.36 -16.45
N LEU A 235 22.34 13.07 -15.57
CA LEU A 235 21.91 14.26 -14.85
C LEU A 235 22.91 15.39 -15.08
N GLU A 236 23.02 15.84 -16.34
CA GLU A 236 24.05 16.79 -16.80
C GLU A 236 24.10 18.08 -15.97
N ASP A 237 22.95 18.60 -15.55
CA ASP A 237 22.83 19.84 -14.77
C ASP A 237 22.82 19.62 -13.24
N ALA A 238 22.87 18.39 -12.75
CA ALA A 238 22.76 18.11 -11.33
C ALA A 238 24.12 18.22 -10.62
N THR A 239 24.12 18.85 -9.46
CA THR A 239 25.30 18.85 -8.58
C THR A 239 25.39 17.51 -7.85
N ALA A 240 26.44 16.74 -8.14
CA ALA A 240 26.76 15.52 -7.40
C ALA A 240 27.38 15.89 -6.04
N VAL A 241 26.81 15.39 -4.95
CA VAL A 241 27.29 15.62 -3.58
C VAL A 241 27.52 14.30 -2.86
N LEU A 242 28.56 14.22 -2.03
CA LEU A 242 28.75 13.06 -1.16
C LEU A 242 27.76 13.11 -0.01
N ASP A 243 27.16 11.97 0.29
CA ASP A 243 26.28 11.84 1.44
C ASP A 243 27.06 12.01 2.76
N ALA A 244 26.51 12.84 3.66
CA ALA A 244 27.19 13.22 4.89
C ALA A 244 27.36 12.05 5.87
N PHE A 245 26.42 11.10 5.90
CA PHE A 245 26.54 9.91 6.75
C PHE A 245 27.74 9.07 6.33
N HIS A 246 27.91 8.85 5.01
CA HIS A 246 29.05 8.09 4.49
C HIS A 246 30.38 8.80 4.74
N VAL A 247 30.44 10.13 4.57
CA VAL A 247 31.64 10.93 4.87
C VAL A 247 32.02 10.81 6.35
N VAL A 248 31.06 10.96 7.27
CA VAL A 248 31.32 10.85 8.71
C VAL A 248 31.74 9.43 9.10
N LYS A 249 31.09 8.41 8.53
CA LYS A 249 31.43 7.01 8.77
C LYS A 249 32.86 6.69 8.34
N LEU A 250 33.26 7.13 7.14
CA LEU A 250 34.63 6.96 6.65
C LEU A 250 35.65 7.72 7.50
N GLY A 251 35.34 8.96 7.88
CA GLY A 251 36.19 9.75 8.77
C GLY A 251 36.37 9.09 10.13
N THR A 252 35.30 8.53 10.70
CA THR A 252 35.36 7.81 11.98
C THR A 252 36.24 6.57 11.88
N ALA A 253 36.03 5.74 10.84
CA ALA A 253 36.84 4.56 10.61
C ALA A 253 38.33 4.88 10.44
N ALA A 254 38.67 5.97 9.75
CA ALA A 254 40.06 6.39 9.55
C ALA A 254 40.74 6.91 10.83
N VAL A 255 39.98 7.28 11.87
CA VAL A 255 40.52 7.66 13.19
C VAL A 255 40.63 6.46 14.13
N ASP A 256 39.79 5.44 13.94
CA ASP A 256 39.79 4.21 14.73
C ASP A 256 40.86 3.20 14.28
N GLU A 257 41.46 3.37 13.09
CA GLU A 257 42.61 2.61 12.54
C GLU A 257 43.96 3.28 12.87
#